data_AF-A0A164CJ40-F1
#
_entry.id   AF-A0A164CJ40-F1
#
_cell.length_a   1.000
_cell.length_b   1.000
_cell.length_c   1.000
_cell.angle_alpha   90.00
_cell.angle_beta   90.00
_cell.angle_gamma   90.00
#
_symmetry.space_group_name_H-M   'P 1'
#
loop_
_entity.id
_entity.type
_entity.pdbx_description
1 polymer ?
#
loop_
_entity_poly.entity_id
_entity_poly.type
_entity_poly.pdbx_seq_one_letter_code
_entity_poly.pdbx_strand_id
1 'polypeptide(L)'
;MREHLRIGEKQGNGIERADFSLTKDGKYFFLFDRYKLKAKTYYTTLLSNEKGTTLKMNGKEIDKTDDKKFEKQYGPFLPGNQVFQSEYKNEYVKLSREEKVVLMKQSQNNVTIDLTLQGQYITVQTNVPSATLYVNQKPVTALVGEEITWGPVATDGSTTIYLERNGESGRETTKVETVTAFSTYNLPFQKKSTEKTVVYNVLRQLRLSMYIMASSFLIVIFEN
;
A
#
# COMPACT_ATOMS: atom_id res chain seq x y z
N MET A 1 -22.10 6.03 47.31
CA MET A 1 -20.92 6.14 46.43
C MET A 1 -21.17 7.27 45.43
N ARG A 2 -20.75 8.50 45.76
CA ARG A 2 -20.81 9.66 44.84
C ARG A 2 -19.42 10.27 44.85
N GLU A 3 -18.67 10.00 43.78
CA GLU A 3 -17.31 10.48 43.62
C GLU A 3 -17.26 12.01 43.55
N HIS A 4 -16.22 12.54 44.16
CA HIS A 4 -15.94 13.95 44.30
C HIS A 4 -15.52 14.54 42.93
N LEU A 5 -16.36 15.43 42.38
CA LEU A 5 -15.90 16.42 41.42
C LEU A 5 -14.89 17.32 42.13
N ARG A 6 -13.61 17.12 41.81
CA ARG A 6 -12.48 17.88 42.36
C ARG A 6 -12.68 19.36 42.06
N ILE A 7 -13.10 20.11 43.07
CA ILE A 7 -13.28 21.57 43.04
C ILE A 7 -11.92 22.19 42.73
N GLY A 8 -11.82 22.89 41.60
CA GLY A 8 -10.62 23.65 41.24
C GLY A 8 -10.36 24.74 42.28
N GLU A 9 -9.09 24.92 42.63
CA GLU A 9 -8.66 25.91 43.62
C GLU A 9 -9.06 27.31 43.21
N LYS A 10 -9.77 28.00 44.12
CA LYS A 10 -10.15 29.40 43.98
C LYS A 10 -8.91 30.26 44.26
N GLN A 11 -8.03 30.39 43.28
CA GLN A 11 -7.07 31.50 43.25
C GLN A 11 -7.76 32.74 42.67
N GLY A 12 -7.46 33.91 43.24
CA GLY A 12 -7.98 35.19 42.75
C GLY A 12 -7.69 35.34 41.26
N ASN A 13 -8.72 35.69 40.49
CA ASN A 13 -8.78 35.68 39.02
C ASN A 13 -8.72 34.31 38.35
N GLY A 14 -9.73 33.48 38.60
CA GLY A 14 -10.18 32.45 37.67
C GLY A 14 -9.52 31.08 37.86
N ILE A 15 -10.34 30.03 37.81
CA ILE A 15 -9.87 28.66 37.67
C ILE A 15 -9.66 28.42 36.18
N GLU A 16 -8.46 28.66 35.65
CA GLU A 16 -8.14 28.27 34.27
C GLU A 16 -7.93 26.76 34.18
N ARG A 17 -8.91 26.06 33.60
CA ARG A 17 -8.58 24.98 32.66
C ARG A 17 -8.77 25.59 31.28
N ALA A 18 -7.67 26.13 30.72
CA ALA A 18 -7.55 27.17 29.69
C ALA A 18 -8.46 27.12 28.43
N ASP A 19 -9.25 26.07 28.25
CA ASP A 19 -10.01 25.83 27.02
C ASP A 19 -11.54 25.97 27.18
N PHE A 20 -12.07 26.07 28.40
CA PHE A 20 -13.49 26.37 28.64
C PHE A 20 -13.63 27.48 29.67
N SER A 21 -14.45 28.48 29.38
CA SER A 21 -14.83 29.52 30.34
C SER A 21 -16.34 29.72 30.39
N LEU A 22 -16.86 29.88 31.60
CA LEU A 22 -18.27 30.16 31.83
C LEU A 22 -18.40 31.62 32.27
N THR A 23 -19.18 32.40 31.53
CA THR A 23 -19.38 33.83 31.79
C THR A 23 -20.85 34.12 32.04
N LYS A 24 -21.16 34.83 33.13
CA LYS A 24 -22.53 35.25 33.43
C LYS A 24 -23.00 36.23 32.35
N ASP A 25 -24.17 35.97 31.80
CA ASP A 25 -24.76 36.70 30.68
C ASP A 25 -26.24 36.99 30.97
N GLY A 26 -26.48 37.83 31.97
CA GLY A 26 -27.81 38.28 32.34
C GLY A 26 -28.57 37.30 33.23
N LYS A 27 -29.91 37.39 33.18
CA LYS A 27 -30.82 36.61 34.02
C LYS A 27 -31.97 36.04 33.19
N TYR A 28 -32.41 34.84 33.57
CA TYR A 28 -33.64 34.21 33.10
C TYR A 28 -34.75 34.44 34.14
N PHE A 29 -35.92 34.92 33.72
CA PHE A 29 -37.04 35.34 34.58
C PHE A 29 -36.63 36.25 35.76
N PHE A 30 -35.61 37.10 35.60
CA PHE A 30 -35.05 38.00 36.63
C PHE A 30 -34.50 37.33 37.91
N LEU A 31 -34.68 36.02 38.08
CA LEU A 31 -34.32 35.28 39.30
C LEU A 31 -33.12 34.37 39.07
N PHE A 32 -33.00 33.75 37.90
CA PHE A 32 -31.95 32.76 37.62
C PHE A 32 -30.82 33.38 36.83
N ASP A 33 -29.58 33.15 37.27
CA ASP A 33 -28.42 33.59 36.50
C ASP A 33 -28.30 32.79 35.20
N ARG A 34 -28.17 33.51 34.08
CA ARG A 34 -27.90 32.90 32.77
C ARG A 34 -26.39 32.92 32.54
N TYR A 35 -25.84 31.85 31.99
CA TYR A 35 -24.42 31.74 31.68
C TYR A 35 -24.20 31.39 30.21
N LYS A 36 -23.13 31.93 29.63
CA LYS A 36 -22.61 31.56 28.31
C LYS A 36 -21.32 30.76 28.50
N LEU A 37 -21.26 29.60 27.85
CA LEU A 37 -20.06 28.80 27.72
C LEU A 37 -19.24 29.29 26.52
N LYS A 38 -17.99 29.66 26.75
CA LYS A 38 -17.01 29.89 25.70
C LYS A 38 -16.02 28.72 25.69
N ALA A 39 -15.75 28.20 24.50
CA ALA A 39 -14.77 27.15 24.29
C ALA A 39 -13.67 27.66 23.37
N LYS A 40 -12.41 27.39 23.73
CA LYS A 40 -11.29 27.53 22.82
C LYS A 40 -11.45 26.52 21.70
N THR A 41 -11.02 26.87 20.50
CA THR A 41 -11.09 25.99 19.33
C THR A 41 -9.71 25.67 18.80
N TYR A 42 -9.64 24.52 18.15
CA TYR A 42 -8.41 23.95 17.62
C TYR A 42 -8.56 23.66 16.13
N TYR A 43 -7.46 23.73 15.41
CA TYR A 43 -7.36 23.31 14.02
C TYR A 43 -6.41 22.13 13.95
N THR A 44 -6.56 21.31 12.92
CA THR A 44 -5.59 20.27 12.61
C THR A 44 -5.19 20.34 11.16
N THR A 45 -3.90 20.21 10.89
CA THR A 45 -3.36 20.08 9.54
C THR A 45 -3.08 18.60 9.30
N LEU A 46 -3.80 17.99 8.36
CA LEU A 46 -3.63 16.56 8.05
C LEU A 46 -2.67 16.41 6.87
N LEU A 47 -1.68 15.55 7.03
CA LEU A 47 -0.72 15.18 5.99
C LEU A 47 -1.00 13.77 5.49
N SER A 48 -0.90 13.53 4.18
CA SER A 48 -0.97 12.19 3.61
C SER A 48 -0.14 12.08 2.31
N ASN A 49 0.30 10.87 2.00
CA ASN A 49 1.26 10.58 0.93
C ASN A 49 0.66 9.89 -0.30
N GLU A 50 -0.67 9.78 -0.38
CA GLU A 50 -1.31 9.04 -1.46
C GLU A 50 -2.61 9.71 -1.92
N LYS A 51 -2.80 9.76 -3.25
CA LYS A 51 -3.98 10.34 -3.88
C LYS A 51 -5.18 9.39 -3.77
N GLY A 52 -6.37 9.94 -3.55
CA GLY A 52 -7.60 9.16 -3.44
C GLY A 52 -7.78 8.46 -2.10
N THR A 53 -6.98 8.84 -1.10
CA THR A 53 -7.07 8.37 0.28
C THR A 53 -8.26 9.04 0.97
N THR A 54 -9.14 8.25 1.56
CA THR A 54 -10.27 8.75 2.35
C THR A 54 -9.77 9.18 3.73
N LEU A 55 -10.03 10.42 4.11
CA LEU A 55 -9.72 10.97 5.42
C LEU A 55 -10.96 10.94 6.30
N LYS A 56 -10.83 10.48 7.53
CA LYS A 56 -11.92 10.41 8.51
C LYS A 56 -11.54 11.06 9.83
N MET A 57 -12.55 11.63 10.49
CA MET A 57 -12.49 12.08 11.87
C MET A 57 -13.59 11.38 12.67
N ASN A 58 -13.23 10.70 13.75
CA ASN A 58 -14.12 9.91 14.60
C ASN A 58 -14.99 8.94 13.79
N GLY A 59 -14.38 8.26 12.80
CA GLY A 59 -15.05 7.30 11.92
C GLY A 59 -15.92 7.90 10.81
N LYS A 60 -16.11 9.23 10.77
CA LYS A 60 -16.84 9.92 9.71
C LYS A 60 -15.87 10.46 8.66
N GLU A 61 -16.15 10.20 7.39
CA GLU A 61 -15.42 10.81 6.27
C GLU A 61 -15.54 12.33 6.30
N ILE A 62 -14.38 13.00 6.17
CA ILE A 62 -14.27 14.47 6.18
C ILE A 62 -13.72 15.01 4.86
N ASP A 63 -12.92 14.21 4.13
CA ASP A 63 -12.34 14.60 2.85
C ASP A 63 -11.75 13.39 2.12
N LYS A 64 -11.31 13.62 0.88
CA LYS A 64 -10.55 12.68 0.08
C LYS A 64 -9.36 13.39 -0.57
N THR A 65 -8.17 12.80 -0.47
CA THR A 65 -6.96 13.41 -1.02
C THR A 65 -6.99 13.46 -2.55
N ASP A 66 -6.48 14.55 -3.11
CA ASP A 66 -6.42 14.82 -4.55
C ASP A 66 -4.97 14.79 -5.10
N ASP A 67 -3.98 14.80 -4.21
CA ASP A 67 -2.55 14.73 -4.50
C ASP A 67 -1.85 13.62 -3.65
N LYS A 68 -0.69 13.16 -4.11
CA LYS A 68 0.26 12.31 -3.38
C LYS A 68 1.07 13.07 -2.33
N LYS A 69 1.02 14.40 -2.32
CA LYS A 69 1.55 15.25 -1.23
C LYS A 69 0.43 16.11 -0.68
N PHE A 70 -0.51 15.47 0.01
CA PHE A 70 -1.69 16.14 0.53
C PHE A 70 -1.39 16.82 1.86
N GLU A 71 -1.76 18.10 1.96
CA GLU A 71 -1.73 18.89 3.18
C GLU A 71 -2.95 19.80 3.21
N LYS A 72 -3.77 19.70 4.26
CA LYS A 72 -4.94 20.57 4.42
C LYS A 72 -5.31 20.77 5.88
N GLN A 73 -5.71 21.99 6.22
CA GLN A 73 -6.18 22.36 7.55
C GLN A 73 -7.69 22.14 7.68
N TYR A 74 -8.12 21.58 8.81
CA TYR A 74 -9.51 21.37 9.20
C TYR A 74 -9.81 21.99 10.56
N GLY A 75 -11.08 22.32 10.79
CA GLY A 75 -11.58 22.91 12.02
C GLY A 75 -12.49 24.11 11.75
N PRO A 76 -12.87 24.88 12.79
CA PRO A 76 -12.46 24.71 14.18
C PRO A 76 -13.09 23.48 14.87
N PHE A 77 -12.33 22.82 15.72
CA PHE A 77 -12.76 21.71 16.58
C PHE A 77 -12.84 22.13 18.04
N LEU A 78 -13.77 21.51 18.77
CA LEU A 78 -13.85 21.66 20.21
C LEU A 78 -12.69 20.95 20.93
N PRO A 79 -12.32 21.40 22.14
CA PRO A 79 -11.31 20.75 22.96
C PRO A 79 -11.76 19.33 23.29
N GLY A 80 -10.93 18.33 23.03
CA GLY A 80 -11.31 16.94 23.21
C GLY A 80 -10.30 15.94 22.67
N ASN A 81 -10.63 14.67 22.85
CA ASN A 81 -9.98 13.58 22.14
C ASN A 81 -10.58 13.49 20.74
N GLN A 82 -9.74 13.42 19.72
CA GLN A 82 -10.14 13.21 18.34
C GLN A 82 -9.35 12.04 17.76
N VAL A 83 -10.01 11.24 16.93
CA VAL A 83 -9.38 10.16 16.16
C VAL A 83 -9.37 10.57 14.71
N PHE A 84 -8.19 10.66 14.11
CA PHE A 84 -8.01 10.93 12.69
C PHE A 84 -7.53 9.67 11.99
N GLN A 85 -8.09 9.37 10.82
CA GLN A 85 -7.77 8.16 10.06
C GLN A 85 -7.59 8.50 8.59
N SER A 86 -6.67 7.79 7.95
CA SER A 86 -6.53 7.74 6.50
C SER A 86 -6.71 6.31 6.02
N GLU A 87 -7.53 6.10 4.99
CA GLU A 87 -7.79 4.80 4.39
C GLU A 87 -7.60 4.87 2.88
N TYR A 88 -6.67 4.08 2.35
CA TYR A 88 -6.49 3.89 0.93
C TYR A 88 -6.83 2.44 0.57
N LYS A 89 -7.68 2.28 -0.45
CA LYS A 89 -8.11 0.97 -0.92
C LYS A 89 -8.19 0.98 -2.43
N ASN A 90 -7.54 -0.01 -3.04
CA ASN A 90 -7.76 -0.38 -4.44
C ASN A 90 -8.11 -1.88 -4.51
N GLU A 91 -8.07 -2.47 -5.70
CA GLU A 91 -8.42 -3.88 -5.91
C GLU A 91 -7.41 -4.88 -5.31
N TYR A 92 -6.22 -4.41 -4.96
CA TYR A 92 -5.06 -5.25 -4.60
C TYR A 92 -4.53 -5.01 -3.18
N VAL A 93 -4.67 -3.78 -2.67
CA VAL A 93 -4.16 -3.36 -1.36
C VAL A 93 -5.22 -2.57 -0.60
N LYS A 94 -5.19 -2.75 0.72
CA LYS A 94 -5.86 -1.87 1.68
C LYS A 94 -4.83 -1.39 2.68
N LEU A 95 -4.58 -0.08 2.71
CA LEU A 95 -3.69 0.57 3.65
C LEU A 95 -4.51 1.49 4.55
N SER A 96 -4.17 1.54 5.83
CA SER A 96 -4.83 2.43 6.79
C SER A 96 -3.86 2.92 7.84
N ARG A 97 -4.09 4.14 8.32
CA ARG A 97 -3.41 4.72 9.48
C ARG A 97 -4.41 5.43 10.37
N GLU A 98 -4.20 5.36 11.67
CA GLU A 98 -5.03 5.99 12.70
C GLU A 98 -4.12 6.73 13.69
N GLU A 99 -4.48 7.96 14.02
CA GLU A 99 -3.81 8.79 15.02
C GLU A 99 -4.83 9.33 16.02
N LYS A 100 -4.51 9.17 17.31
CA LYS A 100 -5.36 9.66 18.42
C LYS A 100 -4.71 10.87 19.04
N VAL A 101 -5.41 12.00 19.01
CA VAL A 101 -4.88 13.28 19.47
C VAL A 101 -5.80 13.88 20.53
N VAL A 102 -5.19 14.34 21.61
CA VAL A 102 -5.88 15.14 22.64
C VAL A 102 -5.59 16.61 22.34
N LEU A 103 -6.53 17.29 21.66
CA LEU A 103 -6.32 18.65 21.15
C LEU A 103 -6.02 19.65 22.28
N MET A 104 -6.71 19.52 23.42
CA MET A 104 -6.50 20.37 24.60
C MET A 104 -5.13 20.25 25.27
N LYS A 105 -4.37 19.18 24.96
CA LYS A 105 -3.01 18.98 25.50
C LYS A 105 -1.91 19.52 24.58
N GLN A 106 -2.27 20.05 23.42
CA GLN A 106 -1.31 20.57 22.46
C GLN A 106 -0.92 22.00 22.81
N SER A 107 0.37 22.32 22.68
CA SER A 107 0.90 23.67 22.95
C SER A 107 0.42 24.70 21.92
N GLN A 108 0.11 24.24 20.70
CA GLN A 108 -0.38 25.05 19.60
C GLN A 108 -1.87 24.82 19.36
N ASN A 109 -2.57 25.86 18.89
CA ASN A 109 -3.98 25.76 18.51
C ASN A 109 -4.18 25.08 17.15
N ASN A 110 -3.13 24.98 16.32
CA ASN A 110 -3.11 24.15 15.11
C ASN A 110 -2.12 23.01 15.32
N VAL A 111 -2.57 21.78 15.07
CA VAL A 111 -1.80 20.56 15.32
C VAL A 111 -1.58 19.84 14.00
N THR A 112 -0.34 19.56 13.65
CA THR A 112 -0.04 18.76 12.46
C THR A 112 -0.15 17.28 12.80
N ILE A 113 -0.91 16.53 12.00
CA ILE A 113 -1.16 15.10 12.17
C ILE A 113 -0.71 14.38 10.90
N ASP A 114 0.28 13.52 11.05
CA ASP A 114 0.83 12.72 9.96
C ASP A 114 0.04 11.42 9.77
N LEU A 115 -0.73 11.36 8.69
CA LEU A 115 -1.49 10.20 8.26
C LEU A 115 -0.85 9.53 7.03
N THR A 116 0.48 9.58 6.92
CA THR A 116 1.26 8.88 5.89
C THR A 116 1.02 7.37 5.98
N LEU A 117 0.51 6.80 4.89
CA LEU A 117 0.27 5.38 4.74
C LEU A 117 1.58 4.63 4.57
N GLN A 118 1.70 3.51 5.28
CA GLN A 118 2.84 2.60 5.18
C GLN A 118 2.61 1.64 4.01
N GLY A 119 3.05 2.06 2.83
CA GLY A 119 3.11 1.23 1.63
C GLY A 119 4.22 1.73 0.73
N GLN A 120 4.81 0.83 -0.05
CA GLN A 120 5.93 1.16 -0.93
C GLN A 120 5.51 1.06 -2.39
N TYR A 121 6.04 1.94 -3.22
CA TYR A 121 6.01 1.76 -4.67
C TYR A 121 7.21 0.91 -5.07
N ILE A 122 6.95 -0.14 -5.85
CA ILE A 122 7.97 -1.03 -6.36
C ILE A 122 8.20 -0.79 -7.85
N THR A 123 9.43 -0.98 -8.28
CA THR A 123 9.82 -1.00 -9.69
C THR A 123 10.01 -2.44 -10.12
N VAL A 124 9.22 -2.89 -11.09
CA VAL A 124 9.33 -4.22 -11.69
C VAL A 124 10.02 -4.09 -13.04
N GLN A 125 11.13 -4.81 -13.21
CA GLN A 125 11.92 -4.84 -14.43
C GLN A 125 11.83 -6.23 -15.09
N THR A 126 11.98 -6.28 -16.41
CA THR A 126 11.96 -7.53 -17.17
C THR A 126 12.79 -7.42 -18.44
N ASN A 127 13.12 -8.57 -19.02
CA ASN A 127 13.86 -8.69 -20.27
C ASN A 127 12.94 -8.77 -21.52
N VAL A 128 11.62 -8.72 -21.34
CA VAL A 128 10.64 -8.80 -22.44
C VAL A 128 9.51 -7.80 -22.19
N PRO A 129 9.25 -6.84 -23.10
CA PRO A 129 8.16 -5.90 -22.94
C PRO A 129 6.78 -6.57 -23.10
N SER A 130 5.71 -5.85 -22.76
CA SER A 130 4.32 -6.30 -22.95
C SER A 130 3.90 -7.53 -22.12
N ALA A 131 4.67 -7.89 -21.09
CA ALA A 131 4.23 -8.87 -20.10
C ALA A 131 3.21 -8.24 -19.13
N THR A 132 2.28 -9.04 -18.63
CA THR A 132 1.29 -8.61 -17.63
C THR A 132 1.83 -8.86 -16.23
N LEU A 133 1.82 -7.82 -15.39
CA LEU A 133 2.10 -7.93 -13.97
C LEU A 133 0.93 -8.59 -13.24
N TYR A 134 1.24 -9.63 -12.48
CA TYR A 134 0.32 -10.28 -11.57
C TYR A 134 0.72 -10.01 -10.13
N VAL A 135 -0.27 -9.68 -9.30
CA VAL A 135 -0.09 -9.45 -7.86
C VAL A 135 -1.07 -10.35 -7.13
N ASN A 136 -0.58 -11.20 -6.23
CA ASN A 136 -1.40 -12.19 -5.52
C ASN A 136 -2.30 -12.99 -6.49
N GLN A 137 -1.72 -13.47 -7.59
CA GLN A 137 -2.37 -14.26 -8.65
C GLN A 137 -3.45 -13.53 -9.46
N LYS A 138 -3.63 -12.22 -9.27
CA LYS A 138 -4.56 -11.41 -10.06
C LYS A 138 -3.81 -10.55 -11.07
N PRO A 139 -4.27 -10.46 -12.33
CA PRO A 139 -3.68 -9.56 -13.31
C PRO A 139 -3.90 -8.11 -12.87
N VAL A 140 -2.88 -7.28 -13.08
CA VAL A 140 -2.88 -5.86 -12.71
C VAL A 140 -2.82 -4.97 -13.93
N THR A 141 -1.71 -5.07 -14.67
CA THR A 141 -1.48 -4.20 -15.83
C THR A 141 -0.41 -4.79 -16.73
N ALA A 142 -0.48 -4.48 -18.02
CA ALA A 142 0.57 -4.82 -18.97
C ALA A 142 1.69 -3.78 -18.92
N LEU A 143 2.94 -4.26 -18.94
CA LEU A 143 4.11 -3.40 -19.01
C LEU A 143 4.18 -2.77 -20.41
N VAL A 144 4.28 -1.44 -20.50
CA VAL A 144 4.46 -0.72 -21.78
C VAL A 144 5.90 -0.88 -22.31
N GLY A 145 6.87 -1.12 -21.42
CA GLY A 145 8.27 -1.36 -21.76
C GLY A 145 8.88 -2.47 -20.91
N GLU A 146 10.18 -2.36 -20.63
CA GLU A 146 10.94 -3.32 -19.81
C GLU A 146 10.87 -3.00 -18.31
N GLU A 147 10.24 -1.90 -17.93
CA GLU A 147 10.11 -1.45 -16.55
C GLU A 147 8.72 -0.85 -16.29
N ILE A 148 8.20 -1.06 -15.07
CA ILE A 148 7.03 -0.36 -14.56
C ILE A 148 7.19 -0.05 -13.07
N THR A 149 6.81 1.15 -12.65
CA THR A 149 6.59 1.47 -11.24
C THR A 149 5.12 1.22 -10.88
N TRP A 150 4.87 0.42 -9.86
CA TRP A 150 3.53 0.07 -9.42
C TRP A 150 3.43 0.07 -7.89
N GLY A 151 2.25 0.43 -7.37
CA GLY A 151 1.98 0.50 -5.94
C GLY A 151 0.89 1.51 -5.58
N PRO A 152 0.74 1.83 -4.28
CA PRO A 152 1.53 1.30 -3.16
C PRO A 152 1.19 -0.15 -2.81
N VAL A 153 2.13 -0.88 -2.19
CA VAL A 153 1.97 -2.27 -1.72
C VAL A 153 2.50 -2.47 -0.30
N ALA A 154 2.01 -3.52 0.37
CA ALA A 154 2.57 -3.98 1.64
C ALA A 154 3.94 -4.65 1.42
N THR A 155 4.89 -4.34 2.31
CA THR A 155 6.29 -4.82 2.27
C THR A 155 6.60 -5.85 3.35
N ASP A 156 5.57 -6.38 4.00
CA ASP A 156 5.63 -7.35 5.11
C ASP A 156 5.78 -8.81 4.64
N GLY A 157 5.95 -9.03 3.33
CA GLY A 157 6.01 -10.37 2.73
C GLY A 157 4.65 -10.98 2.40
N SER A 158 3.54 -10.29 2.65
CA SER A 158 2.18 -10.78 2.31
C SER A 158 1.84 -10.68 0.82
N THR A 159 2.61 -9.90 0.05
CA THR A 159 2.36 -9.64 -1.36
C THR A 159 3.32 -10.43 -2.24
N THR A 160 2.78 -11.12 -3.24
CA THR A 160 3.56 -11.87 -4.25
C THR A 160 3.37 -11.26 -5.61
N ILE A 161 4.44 -11.26 -6.42
CA ILE A 161 4.46 -10.71 -7.77
C ILE A 161 5.11 -11.68 -8.76
N TYR A 162 4.62 -11.68 -9.99
CA TYR A 162 5.27 -12.32 -11.14
C TYR A 162 4.77 -11.68 -12.44
N LEU A 163 5.48 -11.94 -13.55
CA LEU A 163 5.03 -11.53 -14.88
C LEU A 163 4.53 -12.74 -15.66
N GLU A 164 3.53 -12.50 -16.50
CA GLU A 164 2.95 -13.49 -17.41
C GLU A 164 2.86 -12.92 -18.82
N ARG A 165 3.16 -13.75 -19.83
CA ARG A 165 2.98 -13.38 -21.24
C ARG A 165 2.58 -14.59 -22.07
N ASN A 166 2.06 -14.32 -23.27
CA ASN A 166 1.94 -15.32 -24.32
C ASN A 166 3.25 -15.37 -25.12
N GLY A 167 4.02 -16.44 -24.95
CA GLY A 167 5.21 -16.73 -25.75
C GLY A 167 4.88 -17.62 -26.96
N GLU A 168 5.89 -17.88 -27.78
CA GLU A 168 5.77 -18.75 -28.98
C GLU A 168 5.32 -20.18 -28.63
N SER A 169 5.65 -20.64 -27.41
CA SER A 169 5.33 -21.98 -26.90
C SER A 169 4.12 -22.02 -25.98
N GLY A 170 3.31 -20.95 -25.97
CA GLY A 170 2.15 -20.78 -25.08
C GLY A 170 2.45 -19.85 -23.90
N ARG A 171 1.66 -19.99 -22.83
CA ARG A 171 1.75 -19.17 -21.62
C ARG A 171 3.10 -19.36 -20.93
N GLU A 172 3.79 -18.25 -20.64
CA GLU A 172 5.06 -18.22 -19.92
C GLU A 172 4.93 -17.32 -18.69
N THR A 173 5.59 -17.70 -17.60
CA THR A 173 5.63 -16.94 -16.35
C THR A 173 7.06 -16.80 -15.83
N THR A 174 7.35 -15.70 -15.16
CA THR A 174 8.61 -15.54 -14.41
C THR A 174 8.56 -16.35 -13.11
N LYS A 175 9.68 -16.39 -12.39
CA LYS A 175 9.68 -16.80 -10.99
C LYS A 175 8.77 -15.85 -10.18
N VAL A 176 8.04 -16.41 -9.23
CA VAL A 176 7.27 -15.64 -8.25
C VAL A 176 8.21 -15.10 -7.19
N GLU A 177 8.14 -13.80 -6.95
CA GLU A 177 8.89 -13.11 -5.90
C GLU A 177 7.93 -12.54 -4.85
N THR A 178 8.40 -12.51 -3.61
CA THR A 178 7.67 -11.91 -2.49
C THR A 178 8.14 -10.48 -2.28
N VAL A 179 7.19 -9.56 -2.18
CA VAL A 179 7.48 -8.14 -1.91
C VAL A 179 7.90 -8.00 -0.45
N THR A 180 9.12 -7.53 -0.27
CA THR A 180 9.75 -7.16 1.00
C THR A 180 10.14 -5.68 0.95
N ALA A 181 11.08 -5.23 1.80
CA ALA A 181 11.53 -3.84 1.83
C ALA A 181 12.33 -3.38 0.58
N PHE A 182 12.61 -4.26 -0.38
CA PHE A 182 13.27 -3.88 -1.62
C PHE A 182 12.34 -3.05 -2.51
N SER A 183 12.90 -2.01 -3.13
CA SER A 183 12.18 -1.14 -4.06
C SER A 183 12.16 -1.65 -5.49
N THR A 184 13.06 -2.57 -5.87
CA THR A 184 13.20 -3.04 -7.26
C THR A 184 13.23 -4.55 -7.34
N TYR A 185 12.50 -5.11 -8.31
CA TYR A 185 12.40 -6.54 -8.57
C TYR A 185 12.66 -6.80 -10.05
N ASN A 186 13.73 -7.54 -10.35
CA ASN A 186 14.04 -7.98 -11.71
C ASN A 186 13.43 -9.36 -11.96
N LEU A 187 12.48 -9.44 -12.88
CA LEU A 187 11.70 -10.63 -13.22
C LEU A 187 11.95 -11.01 -14.69
N PRO A 188 13.07 -11.70 -15.00
CA PRO A 188 13.36 -12.13 -16.35
C PRO A 188 12.61 -13.42 -16.71
N PHE A 189 12.10 -13.49 -17.93
CA PHE A 189 11.67 -14.74 -18.54
C PHE A 189 12.88 -15.58 -18.91
N GLN A 190 12.89 -16.84 -18.46
CA GLN A 190 13.97 -17.78 -18.78
C GLN A 190 13.84 -18.22 -20.24
N LYS A 191 14.93 -18.10 -21.01
CA LYS A 191 14.99 -18.68 -22.35
C LYS A 191 14.89 -20.20 -22.21
N LYS A 192 13.86 -20.82 -22.79
CA LYS A 192 13.84 -22.28 -22.96
C LYS A 192 15.03 -22.63 -23.85
N SER A 193 16.08 -23.23 -23.26
CA SER A 193 17.19 -23.78 -24.02
C SER A 193 16.61 -24.75 -25.04
N THR A 194 16.75 -24.43 -26.32
CA THR A 194 16.50 -25.39 -27.37
C THR A 194 17.69 -26.34 -27.39
N GLU A 195 17.78 -27.25 -26.42
CA GLU A 195 18.49 -28.52 -26.61
C GLU A 195 17.70 -29.32 -27.65
N LYS A 196 17.78 -28.83 -28.90
CA LYS A 196 17.22 -29.46 -30.08
C LYS A 196 17.81 -30.86 -30.15
N THR A 197 16.97 -31.89 -30.20
CA THR A 197 16.69 -32.77 -31.35
C THR A 197 17.86 -33.26 -32.26
N VAL A 198 19.04 -32.64 -32.24
CA VAL A 198 20.27 -33.07 -32.91
C VAL A 198 20.76 -34.39 -32.35
N VAL A 199 20.69 -34.62 -31.04
CA VAL A 199 21.17 -35.89 -30.44
C VAL A 199 20.38 -37.08 -30.99
N TYR A 200 19.06 -36.98 -31.11
CA TYR A 200 18.24 -38.06 -31.68
C TYR A 200 18.50 -38.28 -33.18
N ASN A 201 18.69 -37.21 -33.97
CA ASN A 201 18.99 -37.36 -35.40
C ASN A 201 20.40 -37.90 -35.66
N VAL A 202 21.42 -37.46 -34.91
CA VAL A 202 22.80 -37.96 -35.04
C VAL A 202 22.91 -39.41 -34.57
N LEU A 203 22.31 -39.77 -33.43
CA LEU A 203 22.30 -41.16 -32.95
C LEU A 203 21.50 -42.08 -33.88
N ARG A 204 20.41 -41.61 -34.50
CA ARG A 204 19.64 -42.37 -35.49
C ARG A 204 20.44 -42.57 -36.78
N GLN A 205 21.11 -41.54 -37.28
CA GLN A 205 22.01 -41.62 -38.45
C GLN A 205 23.14 -42.63 -38.20
N LEU A 206 23.79 -42.57 -37.05
CA LEU A 206 24.86 -43.52 -36.69
C LEU A 206 24.36 -44.96 -36.56
N ARG A 207 23.16 -45.19 -36.01
CA ARG A 207 22.55 -46.53 -35.93
C ARG A 207 22.20 -47.08 -37.32
N LEU A 208 21.70 -46.25 -38.22
CA LEU A 208 21.40 -46.63 -39.61
C LEU A 208 22.68 -46.98 -40.39
N SER A 209 23.74 -46.17 -40.27
CA SER A 209 25.01 -46.46 -40.93
C SER A 209 25.66 -47.75 -40.40
N MET A 210 25.57 -48.01 -39.10
CA MET A 210 26.11 -49.23 -38.50
C MET A 210 25.34 -50.49 -38.93
N TYR A 211 24.02 -50.38 -39.09
CA TYR A 211 23.18 -51.48 -39.60
C TYR A 211 23.51 -51.82 -41.06
N ILE A 212 23.67 -50.80 -41.92
CA ILE A 212 24.04 -51.01 -43.33
C ILE A 212 25.42 -51.69 -43.45
N MET A 213 26.41 -51.24 -42.67
CA MET A 213 27.75 -51.84 -42.65
C MET A 213 27.74 -53.32 -42.22
N ALA A 214 26.95 -53.67 -41.20
CA ALA A 214 26.84 -55.05 -40.73
C ALA A 214 26.15 -55.98 -41.75
N SER A 215 25.13 -55.48 -42.47
CA SER A 215 24.49 -56.25 -43.54
C SER A 215 25.40 -56.45 -44.75
N SER A 216 26.24 -55.48 -45.10
CA SER A 216 27.22 -55.63 -46.18
C SER A 216 28.32 -56.64 -45.84
N PHE A 217 28.73 -56.74 -44.58
CA PHE A 217 29.72 -57.74 -44.13
C PHE A 217 29.17 -59.18 -44.12
N LEU A 218 27.87 -59.37 -43.88
CA LEU A 218 27.26 -60.70 -43.85
C LEU A 218 27.09 -61.30 -45.26
N ILE A 219 26.89 -60.46 -46.29
CA ILE A 219 26.73 -60.90 -47.67
C ILE A 219 28.06 -61.42 -48.26
N VAL A 220 29.19 -60.82 -47.90
CA VAL A 220 30.52 -61.24 -48.41
C VAL A 220 30.99 -62.58 -47.84
N ILE A 221 30.45 -63.02 -46.69
CA ILE A 221 30.83 -64.31 -46.07
C ILE A 221 30.05 -65.50 -46.66
N PHE A 222 28.97 -65.27 -47.42
CA PHE A 222 28.18 -66.33 -48.06
C PHE A 222 28.48 -66.52 -49.56
N GLU A 223 29.43 -65.78 -50.13
CA GLU A 223 29.76 -65.83 -51.56
C GLU A 223 31.15 -66.43 -51.88
N ASN A 224 31.73 -67.24 -50.99
CA ASN A 224 32.97 -67.98 -51.26
C ASN A 224 32.93 -69.43 -50.77
#